data_AF-A0A838SQV5-F1
#
_entry.id   AF-A0A838SQV5-F1
#
_cell.length_a   1.000
_cell.length_b   1.000
_cell.length_c   1.000
_cell.angle_alpha   90.00
_cell.angle_beta   90.00
_cell.angle_gamma   90.00
#
_symmetry.space_group_name_H-M   'P 1'
#
loop_
_entity.id
_entity.type
_entity.pdbx_description
1 polymer ?
#
loop_
_entity_poly.entity_id
_entity_poly.type
_entity_poly.pdbx_seq_one_letter_code
_entity_poly.pdbx_strand_id
1 'polypeptide(L)'
;MVELRPSVWVADADADAAVEVLGDQGQGLMDPEAASWPETDGRAHEAMAALFVAADRLQRDPRRGDLLDEVRVLAPFVAESAAPFGMAVSTWNEIAILSRSIVDDRAVDGEDEVRDRARALRAFLRPYV
;
A
#
# COMPACT_ATOMS: atom_id res chain seq x y z
N MET A 1 -49.98 42.30 24.51
CA MET A 1 -50.09 40.97 23.86
C MET A 1 -48.79 40.75 23.11
N VAL A 2 -48.15 39.62 23.38
CA VAL A 2 -46.88 39.09 22.85
C VAL A 2 -45.59 39.70 23.42
N GLU A 3 -45.05 38.94 24.39
CA GLU A 3 -43.66 38.88 24.84
C GLU A 3 -42.75 38.28 23.75
N LEU A 4 -41.43 38.55 23.80
CA LEU A 4 -40.34 37.55 23.84
C LEU A 4 -38.97 38.16 23.48
N ARG A 5 -38.22 38.46 24.55
CA ARG A 5 -36.78 38.27 24.89
C ARG A 5 -35.62 38.47 23.86
N PRO A 6 -34.40 38.83 24.38
CA PRO A 6 -33.32 39.47 23.62
C PRO A 6 -32.20 38.53 23.14
N SER A 7 -31.41 39.08 22.21
CA SER A 7 -30.00 38.85 21.87
C SER A 7 -29.29 37.61 22.43
N VAL A 8 -28.92 36.70 21.53
CA VAL A 8 -27.58 36.11 21.45
C VAL A 8 -27.54 35.29 20.15
N TRP A 9 -26.69 35.67 19.19
CA TRP A 9 -26.14 34.69 18.26
C TRP A 9 -24.65 34.68 18.52
N VAL A 10 -24.29 33.60 19.21
CA VAL A 10 -22.97 33.16 19.59
C VAL A 10 -22.15 32.89 18.33
N ALA A 11 -20.85 33.17 18.45
CA ALA A 11 -19.82 32.86 17.50
C ALA A 11 -19.99 31.46 16.91
N ASP A 12 -19.90 31.38 15.58
CA ASP A 12 -19.70 30.12 14.87
C ASP A 12 -18.35 29.56 15.35
N ALA A 13 -18.46 28.52 16.14
CA ALA A 13 -17.36 27.82 16.78
C ALA A 13 -16.68 26.91 15.77
N ASP A 14 -15.35 26.90 15.83
CA ASP A 14 -14.46 25.79 15.50
C ASP A 14 -15.07 24.64 14.67
N ALA A 15 -15.03 24.80 13.34
CA ALA A 15 -15.23 23.71 12.38
C ALA A 15 -13.88 23.37 11.72
N ASP A 16 -12.94 22.86 12.51
CA ASP A 16 -11.87 21.98 12.01
C ASP A 16 -11.69 20.85 13.05
N ALA A 17 -12.79 20.15 13.29
CA ALA A 17 -12.82 18.96 14.11
C ALA A 17 -12.66 17.74 13.20
N ALA A 18 -11.68 16.90 13.57
CA ALA A 18 -11.48 15.53 13.14
C ALA A 18 -11.06 15.33 11.67
N VAL A 19 -9.74 15.25 11.48
CA VAL A 19 -9.19 14.21 10.59
C VAL A 19 -9.70 12.88 11.14
N GLU A 20 -10.84 12.43 10.62
CA GLU A 20 -11.29 11.05 10.76
C GLU A 20 -10.19 10.14 10.23
N VAL A 21 -9.53 9.50 11.19
CA VAL A 21 -9.01 8.14 11.14
C VAL A 21 -9.15 7.51 9.74
N LEU A 22 -8.13 7.72 8.90
CA LEU A 22 -7.88 6.90 7.71
C LEU A 22 -7.33 5.54 8.17
N GLY A 23 -8.18 4.82 8.89
CA GLY A 23 -7.99 3.48 9.42
C GLY A 23 -9.18 2.62 9.03
N ASP A 24 -9.69 2.77 7.81
CA ASP A 24 -10.68 1.84 7.26
C ASP A 24 -9.93 0.71 6.54
N GLN A 25 -9.70 -0.35 7.33
CA GLN A 25 -9.81 -1.75 6.94
C GLN A 25 -9.17 -2.16 5.60
N GLY A 26 -8.02 -2.83 5.72
CA GLY A 26 -7.55 -3.74 4.68
C GLY A 26 -8.55 -4.87 4.49
N GLN A 27 -9.51 -4.68 3.58
CA GLN A 27 -10.41 -5.74 3.14
C GLN A 27 -10.83 -5.54 1.68
N GLY A 28 -9.83 -5.65 0.80
CA GLY A 28 -10.06 -6.17 -0.54
C GLY A 28 -9.50 -7.58 -0.57
N LEU A 29 -10.26 -8.57 -0.08
CA LEU A 29 -10.08 -9.93 -0.60
C LEU A 29 -10.20 -9.76 -2.11
N MET A 30 -9.11 -9.99 -2.85
CA MET A 30 -9.11 -9.93 -4.29
C MET A 30 -10.22 -10.87 -4.76
N ASP A 31 -11.35 -10.31 -5.20
CA ASP A 31 -12.50 -11.08 -5.65
C ASP A 31 -12.06 -11.85 -6.90
N PRO A 32 -12.01 -13.18 -6.87
CA PRO A 32 -11.45 -13.95 -7.99
C PRO A 32 -12.36 -13.92 -9.23
N GLU A 33 -13.59 -13.40 -9.13
CA GLU A 33 -14.61 -13.47 -10.17
C GLU A 33 -14.98 -12.11 -10.77
N ALA A 34 -14.60 -10.99 -10.13
CA ALA A 34 -14.68 -9.65 -10.73
C ALA A 34 -13.63 -9.42 -11.83
N ALA A 35 -12.86 -10.43 -12.23
CA ALA A 35 -11.71 -10.33 -13.12
C ALA A 35 -12.07 -10.27 -14.62
N SER A 36 -12.83 -9.27 -15.06
CA SER A 36 -12.88 -8.89 -16.48
C SER A 36 -12.39 -7.46 -16.63
N TRP A 37 -11.07 -7.31 -16.76
CA TRP A 37 -10.36 -6.04 -16.87
C TRP A 37 -9.36 -6.13 -18.03
N PRO A 38 -9.09 -5.06 -18.80
CA PRO A 38 -8.11 -5.09 -19.88
C PRO A 38 -6.73 -5.54 -19.36
N GLU A 39 -6.19 -6.61 -19.94
CA GLU A 39 -5.89 -7.85 -19.20
C GLU A 39 -4.49 -8.04 -18.57
N THR A 40 -3.56 -7.08 -18.64
CA THR A 40 -2.20 -7.32 -18.06
C THR A 40 -1.51 -6.09 -17.48
N ASP A 41 -1.61 -4.93 -18.14
CA ASP A 41 -0.88 -3.73 -17.72
C ASP A 41 -1.43 -3.10 -16.43
N GLY A 42 -2.76 -3.07 -16.29
CA GLY A 42 -3.43 -2.56 -15.08
C GLY A 42 -3.04 -3.37 -13.84
N ARG A 43 -2.98 -4.70 -13.97
CA ARG A 43 -2.60 -5.59 -12.87
C ARG A 43 -1.17 -5.38 -12.39
N ALA A 44 -0.24 -5.09 -13.31
CA ALA A 44 1.14 -4.77 -12.95
C ALA A 44 1.23 -3.45 -12.17
N HIS A 45 0.47 -2.42 -12.57
CA HIS A 45 0.36 -1.17 -11.80
C HIS A 45 -0.26 -1.38 -10.42
N GLU A 46 -1.35 -2.15 -10.33
CA GLU A 46 -2.00 -2.47 -9.06
C GLU A 46 -1.07 -3.24 -8.12
N ALA A 47 -0.34 -4.24 -8.64
CA ALA A 47 0.64 -4.98 -7.86
C ALA A 47 1.79 -4.09 -7.36
N MET A 48 2.24 -3.13 -8.17
CA MET A 48 3.24 -2.16 -7.79
C MET A 48 2.76 -1.27 -6.63
N ALA A 49 1.53 -0.75 -6.72
CA ALA A 49 0.94 0.08 -5.67
C ALA A 49 0.72 -0.73 -4.38
N ALA A 50 0.25 -1.97 -4.48
CA ALA A 50 0.08 -2.87 -3.34
C ALA A 50 1.43 -3.18 -2.67
N LEU A 51 2.47 -3.49 -3.44
CA LEU A 51 3.84 -3.67 -2.93
C LEU A 51 4.36 -2.43 -2.22
N PHE A 52 4.09 -1.23 -2.75
CA PHE A 52 4.48 0.01 -2.09
C PHE A 52 3.82 0.17 -0.71
N VAL A 53 2.52 -0.10 -0.61
CA VAL A 53 1.77 -0.03 0.65
C VAL A 53 2.23 -1.09 1.64
N ALA A 54 2.41 -2.34 1.18
CA ALA A 54 2.91 -3.43 2.00
C ALA A 54 4.30 -3.12 2.55
N ALA A 55 5.20 -2.60 1.71
CA ALA A 55 6.55 -2.19 2.10
C ALA A 55 6.54 -1.01 3.09
N ASP A 56 5.69 0.00 2.87
CA ASP A 56 5.54 1.16 3.76
C ASP A 56 4.99 0.79 5.14
N ARG A 57 4.18 -0.28 5.22
CA ARG A 57 3.67 -0.83 6.49
C ARG A 57 4.67 -1.79 7.15
N LEU A 58 5.33 -2.66 6.40
CA LEU A 58 6.35 -3.59 6.91
C LEU A 58 7.57 -2.88 7.51
N GLN A 59 7.98 -1.73 6.96
CA GLN A 59 9.05 -0.94 7.59
C GLN A 59 8.66 -0.44 9.00
N ARG A 60 7.35 -0.26 9.27
CA ARG A 60 6.85 0.16 10.60
C ARG A 60 6.62 -1.03 11.51
N ASP A 61 6.08 -2.12 10.96
CA ASP A 61 5.80 -3.36 11.69
C ASP A 61 6.27 -4.60 10.90
N PRO A 62 7.54 -5.00 11.03
CA PRO A 62 8.13 -6.10 10.24
C PRO A 62 7.65 -7.49 10.65
N ARG A 63 6.98 -7.64 11.80
CA ARG A 63 6.39 -8.91 12.26
C ARG A 63 5.00 -9.17 11.68
N ARG A 64 4.47 -8.25 10.87
CA ARG A 64 3.09 -8.31 10.41
C ARG A 64 2.91 -9.40 9.36
N GLY A 65 2.49 -10.58 9.82
CA GLY A 65 2.37 -11.79 8.99
C GLY A 65 1.45 -11.63 7.79
N ASP A 66 0.33 -10.90 7.91
CA ASP A 66 -0.59 -10.68 6.79
C ASP A 66 0.07 -9.90 5.64
N LEU A 67 0.94 -8.93 5.95
CA LEU A 67 1.67 -8.18 4.93
C LEU A 67 2.80 -9.01 4.30
N LEU A 68 3.43 -9.90 5.07
CA LEU A 68 4.42 -10.83 4.53
C LEU A 68 3.76 -11.82 3.57
N ASP A 69 2.57 -12.32 3.90
CA ASP A 69 1.77 -13.17 3.00
C ASP A 69 1.33 -12.40 1.73
N GLU A 70 0.93 -11.14 1.87
CA GLU A 70 0.62 -10.28 0.71
C GLU A 70 1.84 -10.14 -0.22
N VAL A 71 3.03 -9.86 0.33
CA VAL A 71 4.27 -9.79 -0.47
C VAL A 71 4.63 -11.14 -1.08
N ARG A 72 4.40 -12.27 -0.38
CA ARG A 72 4.59 -13.63 -0.93
C ARG A 72 3.72 -13.92 -2.15
N VAL A 73 2.52 -13.33 -2.23
CA VAL A 73 1.63 -13.46 -3.38
C VAL A 73 2.03 -12.49 -4.50
N LEU A 74 2.36 -11.24 -4.17
CA LEU A 74 2.67 -10.20 -5.17
C LEU A 74 4.05 -10.39 -5.82
N ALA A 75 5.08 -10.80 -5.07
CA ALA A 75 6.43 -10.96 -5.58
C ALA A 75 6.58 -11.95 -6.77
N PRO A 76 5.96 -13.14 -6.78
CA PRO A 76 5.98 -14.01 -7.95
C PRO A 76 5.19 -13.40 -9.11
N PHE A 77 4.03 -12.80 -8.85
CA PHE A 77 3.23 -12.13 -9.88
C PHE A 77 4.03 -11.05 -10.63
N VAL A 78 4.72 -10.17 -9.90
CA VAL A 78 5.58 -9.13 -10.49
C VAL A 78 6.73 -9.75 -11.30
N ALA A 79 7.34 -10.83 -10.81
CA ALA A 79 8.44 -11.48 -11.51
C ALA A 79 8.03 -12.23 -12.79
N GLU A 80 6.80 -12.70 -12.87
CA GLU A 80 6.27 -13.47 -14.00
C GLU A 80 5.50 -12.59 -15.00
N SER A 81 5.16 -11.36 -14.61
CA SER A 81 4.46 -10.40 -15.46
C SER A 81 5.42 -9.52 -16.28
N ALA A 82 4.91 -9.01 -17.39
CA ALA A 82 5.61 -8.01 -18.17
C ALA A 82 5.64 -6.65 -17.43
N ALA A 83 6.67 -5.86 -17.69
CA ALA A 83 6.74 -4.50 -17.17
C ALA A 83 5.52 -3.69 -17.64
N PRO A 84 4.93 -2.87 -16.74
CA PRO A 84 3.82 -2.01 -17.11
C PRO A 84 4.25 -0.94 -18.12
N PHE A 85 3.28 -0.41 -18.86
CA PHE A 85 3.51 0.60 -19.88
C PHE A 85 4.24 1.82 -19.29
N GLY A 86 5.28 2.29 -20.00
CA GLY A 86 6.09 3.43 -19.56
C GLY A 86 7.17 3.09 -18.53
N MET A 87 7.28 1.83 -18.08
CA MET A 87 8.35 1.37 -17.19
C MET A 87 9.41 0.56 -17.95
N ALA A 88 10.68 0.78 -17.63
CA ALA A 88 11.76 -0.02 -18.19
C ALA A 88 11.74 -1.45 -17.61
N VAL A 89 11.98 -2.46 -18.46
CA VAL A 89 12.05 -3.87 -18.04
C VAL A 89 13.08 -4.09 -16.93
N SER A 90 14.23 -3.41 -17.01
CA SER A 90 15.26 -3.47 -15.96
C SER A 90 14.75 -2.96 -14.61
N THR A 91 13.94 -1.89 -14.61
CA THR A 91 13.31 -1.36 -13.40
C THR A 91 12.29 -2.36 -12.83
N TRP A 92 11.48 -2.96 -13.70
CA TRP A 92 10.48 -3.96 -13.28
C TRP A 92 11.12 -5.21 -12.67
N ASN A 93 12.20 -5.70 -13.28
CA ASN A 93 12.98 -6.81 -12.74
C ASN A 93 13.57 -6.47 -11.36
N GLU A 94 14.03 -5.22 -11.16
CA GLU A 94 14.55 -4.79 -9.86
C GLU A 94 13.45 -4.78 -8.79
N ILE A 95 12.22 -4.34 -9.13
CA ILE A 95 11.07 -4.42 -8.22
C ILE A 95 10.82 -5.88 -7.82
N ALA A 96 10.83 -6.79 -8.80
CA ALA A 96 10.63 -8.22 -8.56
C ALA A 96 11.69 -8.81 -7.61
N ILE A 97 12.96 -8.45 -7.80
CA ILE A 97 14.10 -8.88 -6.97
C ILE A 97 13.93 -8.35 -5.54
N LEU A 98 13.67 -7.05 -5.40
CA LEU A 98 13.50 -6.40 -4.10
C LEU A 98 12.30 -6.99 -3.35
N SER A 99 11.16 -7.21 -4.02
CA SER A 99 9.98 -7.81 -3.39
C SER A 99 10.23 -9.24 -2.93
N ARG A 100 10.93 -10.06 -3.73
CA ARG A 100 11.29 -11.44 -3.33
C ARG A 100 12.23 -11.45 -2.13
N SER A 101 13.17 -10.52 -2.07
CA SER A 101 14.14 -10.46 -0.97
C SER A 101 13.50 -10.28 0.41
N ILE A 102 12.33 -9.63 0.48
CA ILE A 102 11.60 -9.40 1.75
C ILE A 102 11.09 -10.72 2.36
N VAL A 103 10.75 -11.69 1.52
CA VAL A 103 10.09 -12.95 1.91
C VAL A 103 10.96 -14.19 1.68
N ASP A 104 12.22 -13.98 1.30
CA ASP A 104 13.19 -15.06 1.12
C ASP A 104 13.77 -15.46 2.48
N ASP A 105 13.26 -16.56 3.04
CA ASP A 105 13.68 -17.09 4.35
C ASP A 105 15.16 -17.53 4.40
N ARG A 106 15.87 -17.60 3.27
CA ARG A 106 17.32 -17.88 3.23
C ARG A 106 18.16 -16.61 3.25
N ALA A 107 17.56 -15.48 2.86
CA ALA A 107 18.19 -14.18 2.86
C ALA A 107 17.85 -13.38 4.11
N VAL A 108 16.70 -13.66 4.76
CA VAL A 108 16.18 -12.93 5.93
C VAL A 108 16.53 -13.64 7.24
N ASP A 109 17.44 -13.05 8.01
CA ASP A 109 17.83 -13.55 9.35
C ASP A 109 17.03 -12.89 10.52
N GLY A 110 16.11 -11.98 10.22
CA GLY A 110 15.27 -11.37 11.25
C GLY A 110 14.49 -10.12 10.80
N GLU A 111 13.77 -9.55 11.76
CA GLU A 111 12.86 -8.42 11.53
C GLU A 111 13.55 -7.14 11.07
N ASP A 112 14.78 -6.88 11.53
CA ASP A 112 15.53 -5.71 11.11
C ASP A 112 15.85 -5.81 9.61
N GLU A 113 16.16 -7.01 9.09
CA GLU A 113 16.36 -7.19 7.66
C GLU A 113 15.08 -7.05 6.85
N VAL A 114 13.94 -7.58 7.35
CA VAL A 114 12.63 -7.33 6.74
C VAL A 114 12.37 -5.83 6.66
N ARG A 115 12.63 -5.10 7.73
CA ARG A 115 12.46 -3.64 7.78
C ARG A 115 13.36 -2.93 6.77
N ASP A 116 14.64 -3.26 6.70
CA ASP A 116 15.58 -2.63 5.76
C ASP A 116 15.22 -2.93 4.30
N ARG A 117 14.84 -4.18 3.99
CA ARG A 117 14.40 -4.56 2.65
C ARG A 117 13.08 -3.91 2.25
N ALA A 118 12.11 -3.85 3.17
CA ALA A 118 10.86 -3.13 2.96
C ALA A 118 11.10 -1.64 2.73
N ARG A 119 12.00 -1.02 3.51
CA ARG A 119 12.42 0.37 3.30
C ARG A 119 13.07 0.58 1.93
N ALA A 120 13.93 -0.34 1.49
CA ALA A 120 14.58 -0.28 0.18
C ALA A 120 13.56 -0.38 -0.96
N LEU A 121 12.65 -1.36 -0.91
CA LEU A 121 11.58 -1.51 -1.89
C LEU A 121 10.68 -0.26 -1.95
N ARG A 122 10.27 0.26 -0.79
CA ARG A 122 9.45 1.48 -0.68
C ARG A 122 10.17 2.70 -1.25
N ALA A 123 11.46 2.85 -1.00
CA ALA A 123 12.26 3.93 -1.56
C ALA A 123 12.39 3.82 -3.09
N PHE A 124 12.56 2.59 -3.60
CA PHE A 124 12.66 2.31 -5.03
C PHE A 124 11.35 2.55 -5.78
N LEU A 125 10.22 2.20 -5.16
CA LEU A 125 8.88 2.36 -5.74
C LEU A 125 8.36 3.82 -5.70
N ARG A 126 8.81 4.64 -4.73
CA ARG A 126 8.33 6.02 -4.53
C ARG A 126 8.22 6.92 -5.77
N PRO A 127 9.10 6.88 -6.79
CA PRO A 127 8.95 7.73 -7.98
C PRO A 127 7.92 7.22 -8.99
N TYR A 128 7.34 6.03 -8.79
CA TYR A 128 6.42 5.36 -9.73
C TYR A 128 4.98 5.24 -9.21
N VAL A 129 4.73 5.62 -7.95
CA VAL A 129 3.43 5.60 -7.27
C VAL A 129 3.08 7.01 -6.81
#